data_AF-A0AAU1EPK9-F1
#
_entry.id   AF-A0AAU1EPK9-F1
#
_cell.length_a   1.000
_cell.length_b   1.000
_cell.length_c   1.000
_cell.angle_alpha   90.00
_cell.angle_beta   90.00
_cell.angle_gamma   90.00
#
_symmetry.space_group_name_H-M   'P 1'
#
loop_
_entity.id
_entity.type
_entity.pdbx_description
1 polymer ?
#
loop_
_entity_poly.entity_id
_entity_poly.type
_entity_poly.pdbx_seq_one_letter_code
_entity_poly.pdbx_strand_id
1 'polypeptide(L)'
;MSRPASRRTVLSAAIAAAAGAGAPLSSAAAAPAAPASKPTGLGKALPQVDNHFWTSYTDWRSGAATGTQAVAGPRPGLVIGAAAGRRVYIDPHTGKSATWEYATWTSPVHVSPVPATEVIASWNAHTPAGTWLQVELRGRYSDGTATPWFVMGRWAAGDGDIRRTSLDDQTDGKATIWTDTFSIDDAASGLRLNSYQLRLTLYRKPGTSLTPTVWRLGAMASDIPDRFTVPASAPGLTRELGVPRYSQNTHIGQYPEYDNGGEAWCSPTSSQMIIEYWGRRPGAADLAWVNPAFADPQVCHAARFTFDYQYSGCGNWPFNAAYAASYPDMSAVVTRLSSLTDLETLIRAGIPAITSQSFLKEELTGAGYGTSGHLMTVIGFTAGGDVIANDPASPSNAAVRRVYKRAEWEKIWLRTKRYNASGKVVSGTGGVCYLYWPARPTAAQRLALAGFGIH
;
A
#
# COMPACT_ATOMS: atom_id res chain seq x y z
N MET A 1 4.59 1.66 -37.26
CA MET A 1 3.74 2.51 -36.40
C MET A 1 4.15 2.26 -34.96
N SER A 2 4.89 3.19 -34.40
CA SER A 2 5.61 3.10 -33.13
C SER A 2 4.66 3.30 -31.95
N ARG A 3 4.55 2.28 -31.08
CA ARG A 3 3.86 2.37 -29.79
C ARG A 3 4.60 3.37 -28.88
N PRO A 4 3.90 4.25 -28.14
CA PRO A 4 4.54 5.01 -27.07
C PRO A 4 4.98 4.07 -25.94
N ALA A 5 6.17 4.32 -25.38
CA ALA A 5 6.76 3.54 -24.32
C ALA A 5 5.96 3.63 -23.01
N SER A 6 5.67 2.48 -22.38
CA SER A 6 5.19 2.44 -21.00
C SER A 6 6.25 3.07 -20.08
N ARG A 7 5.81 3.88 -19.10
CA ARG A 7 6.69 4.50 -18.10
C ARG A 7 7.19 3.42 -17.14
N ARG A 8 8.21 2.67 -17.58
CA ARG A 8 9.04 1.82 -16.74
C ARG A 8 9.72 2.67 -15.66
N THR A 9 9.25 2.59 -14.42
CA THR A 9 10.08 2.95 -13.28
C THR A 9 11.08 1.82 -13.10
N VAL A 10 12.29 2.04 -13.63
CA VAL A 10 13.45 1.18 -13.42
C VAL A 10 13.77 1.20 -11.92
N LEU A 11 13.38 0.14 -11.21
CA LEU A 11 14.06 -0.31 -10.00
C LEU A 11 15.39 -0.92 -10.47
N SER A 12 16.45 -0.14 -10.39
CA SER A 12 17.81 -0.65 -10.46
C SER A 12 18.66 0.23 -9.56
N ALA A 13 19.15 -0.38 -8.47
CA ALA A 13 20.16 0.21 -7.62
C ALA A 13 21.42 0.47 -8.47
N ALA A 14 21.78 1.74 -8.65
CA ALA A 14 23.08 2.11 -9.16
C ALA A 14 23.97 2.51 -7.98
N ILE A 15 24.85 1.60 -7.56
CA ILE A 15 26.03 1.92 -6.76
C ILE A 15 27.09 2.42 -7.74
N ALA A 16 27.50 3.68 -7.64
CA ALA A 16 28.67 4.20 -8.35
C ALA A 16 29.65 4.82 -7.35
N ALA A 17 30.87 4.28 -7.37
CA ALA A 17 32.02 4.73 -6.59
C ALA A 17 32.54 6.08 -7.09
N ALA A 18 33.02 6.91 -6.17
CA ALA A 18 33.56 8.23 -6.42
C ALA A 18 35.02 8.21 -6.90
N ALA A 19 35.37 9.11 -7.83
CA ALA A 19 36.70 9.72 -7.93
C ALA A 19 36.66 10.98 -8.84
N GLY A 20 37.33 12.06 -8.42
CA GLY A 20 37.96 13.02 -9.33
C GLY A 20 37.40 14.45 -9.36
N ALA A 21 38.24 15.39 -8.90
CA ALA A 21 38.07 16.83 -8.73
C ALA A 21 37.74 17.68 -9.99
N GLY A 22 37.20 18.88 -9.74
CA GLY A 22 37.29 20.03 -10.65
C GLY A 22 36.18 21.06 -10.48
N ALA A 23 36.42 22.13 -9.71
CA ALA A 23 35.56 23.33 -9.70
C ALA A 23 35.85 24.20 -10.94
N PRO A 24 34.87 25.01 -11.39
CA PRO A 24 35.05 26.44 -11.13
C PRO A 24 33.77 27.19 -10.71
N LEU A 25 34.04 28.33 -10.07
CA LEU A 25 33.11 29.36 -9.60
C LEU A 25 32.30 29.97 -10.75
N SER A 26 31.04 30.31 -10.49
CA SER A 26 30.29 31.31 -11.27
C SER A 26 29.29 32.05 -10.39
N SER A 27 29.29 33.37 -10.56
CA SER A 27 28.66 34.42 -9.78
C SER A 27 27.14 34.36 -9.77
N ALA A 28 26.54 34.49 -8.58
CA ALA A 28 25.10 34.68 -8.39
C ALA A 28 24.69 36.13 -8.67
N ALA A 29 23.80 36.34 -9.64
CA ALA A 29 23.03 37.57 -9.79
C ALA A 29 21.69 37.41 -9.03
N ALA A 30 21.40 38.37 -8.14
CA ALA A 30 20.17 38.39 -7.35
C ALA A 30 18.95 38.71 -8.22
N ALA A 31 17.92 37.87 -8.15
CA ALA A 31 16.60 38.13 -8.73
C ALA A 31 15.67 38.78 -7.67
N PRO A 32 14.80 39.73 -8.06
CA PRO A 32 13.97 40.49 -7.12
C PRO A 32 12.84 39.63 -6.53
N ALA A 33 12.56 39.85 -5.24
CA ALA A 33 11.50 39.19 -4.49
C ALA A 33 10.10 39.62 -4.96
N ALA A 34 9.23 38.64 -5.24
CA ALA A 34 7.81 38.86 -5.47
C ALA A 34 7.06 39.08 -4.12
N PRO A 35 6.05 39.96 -4.05
CA PRO A 35 5.38 40.30 -2.80
C PRO A 35 4.49 39.15 -2.32
N ALA A 36 4.59 38.84 -1.02
CA ALA A 36 3.78 37.85 -0.34
C ALA A 36 2.31 38.29 -0.27
N SER A 37 1.40 37.50 -0.83
CA SER A 37 -0.04 37.61 -0.58
C SER A 37 -0.36 37.06 0.82
N LYS A 38 -1.08 37.84 1.62
CA LYS A 38 -1.55 37.46 2.96
C LYS A 38 -2.60 36.34 2.86
N PRO A 39 -2.57 35.30 3.70
CA PRO A 39 -3.60 34.27 3.71
C PRO A 39 -4.88 34.81 4.35
N THR A 40 -5.94 34.90 3.55
CA THR A 40 -7.31 35.17 3.98
C THR A 40 -7.97 33.87 4.48
N GLY A 41 -8.45 33.87 5.73
CA GLY A 41 -9.53 32.99 6.21
C GLY A 41 -9.15 31.55 6.55
N LEU A 42 -9.16 31.21 7.84
CA LEU A 42 -9.21 29.83 8.34
C LEU A 42 -10.60 29.22 8.06
N GLY A 43 -10.89 28.94 6.79
CA GLY A 43 -11.90 27.93 6.46
C GLY A 43 -11.38 26.57 6.92
N LYS A 44 -12.20 25.79 7.62
CA LYS A 44 -11.85 24.41 7.98
C LYS A 44 -11.55 23.67 6.67
N ALA A 45 -10.28 23.31 6.43
CA ALA A 45 -9.87 22.64 5.21
C ALA A 45 -10.74 21.40 5.00
N LEU A 46 -11.27 21.23 3.78
CA LEU A 46 -12.05 20.04 3.43
C LEU A 46 -11.17 18.78 3.58
N PRO A 47 -11.74 17.64 4.00
CA PRO A 47 -11.01 16.37 4.01
C PRO A 47 -10.44 16.08 2.62
N GLN A 48 -9.18 15.64 2.56
CA GLN A 48 -8.51 15.29 1.30
C GLN A 48 -8.40 13.76 1.08
N VAL A 49 -8.83 12.98 2.06
CA VAL A 49 -8.80 11.52 2.08
C VAL A 49 -10.13 11.02 2.61
N ASP A 50 -10.70 10.05 1.93
CA ASP A 50 -11.86 9.28 2.35
C ASP A 50 -11.48 7.80 2.46
N ASN A 51 -11.83 7.18 3.57
CA ASN A 51 -11.62 5.77 3.82
C ASN A 51 -12.99 5.13 4.00
N HIS A 52 -13.34 4.18 3.12
CA HIS A 52 -14.60 3.46 3.22
C HIS A 52 -14.39 1.96 3.09
N PHE A 53 -14.88 1.21 4.08
CA PHE A 53 -14.70 -0.24 4.18
C PHE A 53 -16.00 -0.92 4.60
N TRP A 54 -16.37 -1.97 3.86
CA TRP A 54 -17.40 -2.94 4.22
C TRP A 54 -16.76 -4.04 5.07
N THR A 55 -17.22 -4.19 6.31
CA THR A 55 -16.60 -5.09 7.31
C THR A 55 -17.61 -5.84 8.17
N SER A 56 -18.81 -5.29 8.36
CA SER A 56 -19.84 -5.85 9.22
C SER A 56 -20.79 -6.80 8.48
N TYR A 57 -21.57 -7.58 9.24
CA TYR A 57 -22.62 -8.42 8.64
C TYR A 57 -23.62 -7.58 7.84
N THR A 58 -24.01 -6.42 8.36
CA THR A 58 -24.92 -5.48 7.69
C THR A 58 -24.32 -4.94 6.40
N ASP A 59 -23.03 -4.63 6.39
CA ASP A 59 -22.31 -4.19 5.19
C ASP A 59 -22.38 -5.26 4.10
N TRP A 60 -22.05 -6.51 4.44
CA TRP A 60 -22.13 -7.62 3.50
C TRP A 60 -23.54 -7.87 2.98
N ARG A 61 -24.56 -7.69 3.83
CA ARG A 61 -25.98 -7.80 3.45
C ARG A 61 -26.49 -6.65 2.59
N SER A 62 -25.82 -5.50 2.61
CA SER A 62 -26.22 -4.31 1.85
C SER A 62 -25.85 -4.40 0.36
N GLY A 63 -24.86 -5.22 0.01
CA GLY A 63 -24.44 -5.40 -1.38
C GLY A 63 -25.30 -6.39 -2.17
N ALA A 64 -25.22 -6.30 -3.49
CA ALA A 64 -25.87 -7.22 -4.41
C ALA A 64 -25.05 -8.52 -4.52
N ALA A 65 -25.63 -9.62 -4.05
CA ALA A 65 -24.99 -10.94 -4.02
C ALA A 65 -25.53 -11.86 -5.11
N THR A 66 -24.62 -12.51 -5.84
CA THR A 66 -24.94 -13.66 -6.71
C THR A 66 -24.11 -14.85 -6.24
N GLY A 67 -24.73 -15.73 -5.46
CA GLY A 67 -24.08 -16.93 -4.91
C GLY A 67 -23.20 -16.69 -3.67
N THR A 68 -22.86 -15.44 -3.34
CA THR A 68 -22.16 -15.12 -2.09
C THR A 68 -23.11 -15.11 -0.90
N GLN A 69 -22.56 -15.36 0.28
CA GLN A 69 -23.31 -15.39 1.54
C GLN A 69 -22.56 -14.59 2.60
N ALA A 70 -23.27 -13.69 3.27
CA ALA A 70 -22.79 -13.04 4.49
C ALA A 70 -22.85 -14.04 5.66
N VAL A 71 -21.73 -14.20 6.35
CA VAL A 71 -21.60 -15.04 7.55
C VAL A 71 -21.49 -14.13 8.76
N ALA A 72 -22.38 -14.31 9.73
CA ALA A 72 -22.36 -13.59 10.99
C ALA A 72 -21.31 -14.20 11.94
N GLY A 73 -20.98 -13.46 13.01
CA GLY A 73 -20.09 -13.94 14.06
C GLY A 73 -19.19 -12.82 14.61
N PRO A 74 -18.22 -13.17 15.47
CA PRO A 74 -17.27 -12.22 16.03
C PRO A 74 -16.43 -11.47 14.99
N ARG A 75 -16.25 -12.07 13.81
CA ARG A 75 -15.61 -11.48 12.64
C ARG A 75 -16.48 -11.79 11.42
N PRO A 76 -17.49 -10.96 11.11
CA PRO A 76 -18.34 -11.18 9.96
C PRO A 76 -17.53 -11.25 8.68
N GLY A 77 -17.97 -12.07 7.74
CA GLY A 77 -17.28 -12.24 6.48
C GLY A 77 -18.21 -12.62 5.35
N LEU A 78 -17.67 -12.56 4.15
CA LEU A 78 -18.34 -12.95 2.92
C LEU A 78 -17.68 -14.21 2.36
N VAL A 79 -18.50 -15.21 2.02
CA VAL A 79 -18.08 -16.52 1.48
C VAL A 79 -18.89 -16.87 0.22
N ILE A 80 -18.50 -17.95 -0.45
CA ILE A 80 -19.33 -18.63 -1.46
C ILE A 80 -20.38 -19.48 -0.74
N GLY A 81 -21.65 -19.10 -0.83
CA GLY A 81 -22.77 -19.93 -0.36
C GLY A 81 -23.17 -20.96 -1.43
N ALA A 82 -23.34 -20.49 -2.68
CA ALA A 82 -23.60 -21.32 -3.84
C ALA A 82 -22.82 -20.78 -5.05
N ALA A 83 -22.32 -21.65 -5.92
CA ALA A 83 -21.66 -21.20 -7.14
C ALA A 83 -22.69 -20.52 -8.07
N ALA A 84 -22.42 -19.28 -8.47
CA ALA A 84 -23.20 -18.56 -9.48
C ALA A 84 -22.95 -19.11 -10.90
N GLY A 85 -21.78 -19.71 -11.12
CA GLY A 85 -21.42 -20.33 -12.38
C GLY A 85 -20.00 -20.88 -12.36
N ARG A 86 -19.52 -21.25 -13.55
CA ARG A 86 -18.14 -21.69 -13.77
C ARG A 86 -17.44 -20.77 -14.77
N ARG A 87 -16.14 -20.58 -14.59
CA ARG A 87 -15.29 -19.78 -15.47
C ARG A 87 -13.94 -20.46 -15.66
N VAL A 88 -13.48 -20.52 -16.90
CA VAL A 88 -12.09 -20.89 -17.20
C VAL A 88 -11.21 -19.67 -16.95
N TYR A 89 -10.15 -19.85 -16.16
CA TYR A 89 -9.09 -18.88 -15.97
C TYR A 89 -7.80 -19.43 -16.54
N ILE A 90 -7.19 -18.67 -17.45
CA ILE A 90 -5.84 -18.91 -17.95
C ILE A 90 -4.94 -17.95 -17.21
N ASP A 91 -4.06 -18.49 -16.38
CA ASP A 91 -3.08 -17.71 -15.65
C ASP A 91 -2.06 -17.13 -16.63
N PRO A 92 -1.95 -15.78 -16.75
CA PRO A 92 -1.14 -15.15 -17.79
C PRO A 92 0.37 -15.37 -17.59
N HIS A 93 0.79 -15.75 -16.39
CA HIS A 93 2.19 -15.88 -16.01
C HIS A 93 2.71 -17.31 -16.13
N THR A 94 1.81 -18.30 -16.08
CA THR A 94 2.16 -19.72 -16.20
C THR A 94 1.57 -20.40 -17.43
N GLY A 95 0.59 -19.77 -18.09
CA GLY A 95 -0.17 -20.37 -19.19
C GLY A 95 -1.11 -21.50 -18.76
N LYS A 96 -1.16 -21.84 -17.47
CA LYS A 96 -2.02 -22.92 -16.95
C LYS A 96 -3.48 -22.49 -17.01
N SER A 97 -4.32 -23.37 -17.53
CA SER A 97 -5.76 -23.20 -17.59
C SER A 97 -6.45 -24.06 -16.53
N ALA A 98 -7.38 -23.47 -15.79
CA ALA A 98 -8.22 -24.19 -14.84
C ALA A 98 -9.65 -23.64 -14.82
N THR A 99 -10.61 -24.53 -14.60
CA THR A 99 -12.02 -24.16 -14.40
C THR A 99 -12.28 -23.90 -12.92
N TRP A 100 -12.97 -22.81 -12.62
CA TRP A 100 -13.32 -22.37 -11.28
C TRP A 100 -14.82 -22.17 -11.14
N GLU A 101 -15.39 -22.60 -10.03
CA GLU A 101 -16.70 -22.10 -9.60
C GLU A 101 -16.51 -20.70 -9.04
N TYR A 102 -17.47 -19.81 -9.29
CA TYR A 102 -17.40 -18.45 -8.79
C TYR A 102 -18.71 -17.98 -8.16
N ALA A 103 -18.60 -16.98 -7.29
CA ALA A 103 -19.73 -16.19 -6.79
C ALA A 103 -19.31 -14.72 -6.73
N THR A 104 -20.26 -13.80 -6.87
CA THR A 104 -19.99 -12.37 -6.87
C THR A 104 -20.74 -11.63 -5.78
N TRP A 105 -20.13 -10.53 -5.34
CA TRP A 105 -20.76 -9.52 -4.50
C TRP A 105 -20.37 -8.15 -5.03
N THR A 106 -21.34 -7.26 -5.16
CA THR A 106 -21.12 -5.87 -5.59
C THR A 106 -21.59 -4.93 -4.50
N SER A 107 -20.73 -4.01 -4.07
CA SER A 107 -21.08 -3.04 -3.03
C SER A 107 -22.23 -2.13 -3.47
N PRO A 108 -22.96 -1.51 -2.52
CA PRO A 108 -23.67 -0.28 -2.80
C PRO A 108 -22.75 0.77 -3.42
N VAL A 109 -23.32 1.75 -4.11
CA VAL A 109 -22.58 2.92 -4.57
C VAL A 109 -22.14 3.73 -3.34
N HIS A 110 -20.84 3.90 -3.19
CA HIS A 110 -20.28 4.83 -2.22
C HIS A 110 -20.06 6.18 -2.89
N VAL A 111 -20.73 7.22 -2.40
CA VAL A 111 -20.47 8.61 -2.82
C VAL A 111 -19.38 9.16 -1.92
N SER A 112 -18.20 9.38 -2.50
CA SER A 112 -17.06 9.85 -1.72
C SER A 112 -17.29 11.30 -1.29
N PRO A 113 -17.16 11.64 0.01
CA PRO A 113 -17.10 13.03 0.45
C PRO A 113 -15.85 13.76 -0.08
N VAL A 114 -14.89 13.01 -0.63
CA VAL A 114 -13.70 13.50 -1.32
C VAL A 114 -13.75 13.07 -2.79
N PRO A 115 -14.28 13.89 -3.70
CA PRO A 115 -14.19 13.63 -5.14
C PRO A 115 -12.72 13.39 -5.51
N ALA A 116 -12.39 12.18 -5.93
CA ALA A 116 -11.02 11.69 -5.87
C ALA A 116 -10.27 11.83 -7.20
N THR A 117 -8.96 12.07 -7.11
CA THR A 117 -8.00 11.88 -8.21
C THR A 117 -7.34 10.52 -8.17
N GLU A 118 -7.23 9.90 -7.00
CA GLU A 118 -6.66 8.57 -6.82
C GLU A 118 -7.56 7.69 -5.94
N VAL A 119 -7.64 6.39 -6.25
CA VAL A 119 -8.33 5.38 -5.42
C VAL A 119 -7.50 4.10 -5.33
N ILE A 120 -7.32 3.59 -4.12
CA ILE A 120 -6.63 2.32 -3.85
C ILE A 120 -7.60 1.37 -3.16
N ALA A 121 -8.00 0.32 -3.87
CA ALA A 121 -8.84 -0.73 -3.30
C ALA A 121 -7.98 -1.73 -2.51
N SER A 122 -8.42 -2.12 -1.32
CA SER A 122 -7.73 -3.12 -0.49
C SER A 122 -8.74 -4.08 0.17
N TRP A 123 -8.25 -5.26 0.55
CA TRP A 123 -9.07 -6.33 1.10
C TRP A 123 -8.33 -7.11 2.18
N ASN A 124 -9.08 -7.76 3.06
CA ASN A 124 -8.58 -8.71 4.06
C ASN A 124 -9.31 -10.03 3.84
N ALA A 125 -8.56 -11.07 3.48
CA ALA A 125 -9.15 -12.34 3.11
C ALA A 125 -8.30 -13.53 3.54
N HIS A 126 -8.97 -14.60 3.93
CA HIS A 126 -8.40 -15.94 3.94
C HIS A 126 -8.79 -16.64 2.64
N THR A 127 -7.79 -17.16 1.92
CA THR A 127 -7.98 -17.95 0.70
C THR A 127 -7.23 -19.27 0.89
N PRO A 128 -7.90 -20.33 1.39
CA PRO A 128 -7.32 -21.67 1.42
C PRO A 128 -6.84 -22.12 0.03
N ALA A 129 -5.90 -23.05 -0.01
CA ALA A 129 -5.50 -23.69 -1.27
C ALA A 129 -6.74 -24.23 -2.02
N GLY A 130 -6.80 -24.01 -3.33
CA GLY A 130 -7.98 -24.26 -4.16
C GLY A 130 -9.00 -23.12 -4.16
N THR A 131 -8.64 -21.93 -3.69
CA THR A 131 -9.48 -20.73 -3.73
C THR A 131 -8.68 -19.47 -4.03
N TRP A 132 -9.34 -18.46 -4.60
CA TRP A 132 -8.77 -17.14 -4.85
C TRP A 132 -9.88 -16.10 -5.03
N LEU A 133 -9.52 -14.83 -5.20
CA LEU A 133 -10.47 -13.74 -5.41
C LEU A 133 -9.99 -12.73 -6.44
N GLN A 134 -10.93 -11.98 -7.00
CA GLN A 134 -10.69 -10.80 -7.83
C GLN A 134 -11.45 -9.60 -7.27
N VAL A 135 -10.79 -8.45 -7.21
CA VAL A 135 -11.40 -7.16 -6.86
C VAL A 135 -11.44 -6.26 -8.09
N GLU A 136 -12.58 -5.63 -8.31
CA GLU A 136 -12.81 -4.70 -9.41
C GLU A 136 -13.43 -3.39 -8.91
N LEU A 137 -13.11 -2.28 -9.57
CA LEU A 137 -13.63 -0.96 -9.29
C LEU A 137 -14.39 -0.42 -10.50
N ARG A 138 -15.54 0.19 -10.26
CA ARG A 138 -16.26 1.02 -11.23
C ARG A 138 -16.70 2.29 -10.55
N GLY A 139 -16.63 3.43 -11.22
CA GLY A 139 -17.13 4.68 -10.67
C GLY A 139 -17.79 5.61 -11.68
N ARG A 140 -18.22 6.74 -11.15
CA ARG A 140 -18.85 7.84 -11.89
C ARG A 140 -18.01 9.09 -11.73
N TYR A 141 -17.64 9.68 -12.86
CA TYR A 141 -16.88 10.90 -12.92
C TYR A 141 -17.74 12.13 -12.60
N SER A 142 -17.10 13.24 -12.28
CA SER A 142 -17.74 14.54 -12.03
C SER A 142 -18.45 15.11 -13.26
N ASP A 143 -18.06 14.70 -14.48
CA ASP A 143 -18.75 15.05 -15.73
C ASP A 143 -19.99 14.18 -16.02
N GLY A 144 -20.34 13.25 -15.13
CA GLY A 144 -21.49 12.36 -15.27
C GLY A 144 -21.25 11.12 -16.12
N THR A 145 -20.07 10.93 -16.72
CA THR A 145 -19.70 9.68 -17.38
C THR A 145 -19.29 8.60 -16.37
N ALA A 146 -19.28 7.34 -16.78
CA ALA A 146 -18.91 6.22 -15.93
C ALA A 146 -17.64 5.53 -16.45
N THR A 147 -16.83 5.01 -15.54
CA THR A 147 -15.71 4.13 -15.88
C THR A 147 -16.22 2.78 -16.39
N PRO A 148 -15.39 2.01 -17.12
CA PRO A 148 -15.54 0.56 -17.18
C PRO A 148 -15.30 -0.07 -15.78
N TRP A 149 -15.45 -1.39 -15.68
CA TRP A 149 -14.92 -2.13 -14.53
C TRP A 149 -13.42 -2.33 -14.72
N PHE A 150 -12.62 -1.77 -13.84
CA PHE A 150 -11.19 -1.98 -13.76
C PHE A 150 -10.88 -3.10 -12.78
N VAL A 151 -9.99 -4.03 -13.15
CA VAL A 151 -9.49 -5.05 -12.22
C VAL A 151 -8.42 -4.42 -11.33
N MET A 152 -8.66 -4.37 -10.02
CA MET A 152 -7.71 -3.81 -9.04
C MET A 152 -6.72 -4.87 -8.53
N GLY A 153 -7.03 -6.15 -8.71
CA GLY A 153 -6.10 -7.23 -8.41
C GLY A 153 -6.75 -8.62 -8.38
N ARG A 154 -5.93 -9.64 -8.65
CA ARG A 154 -6.27 -11.05 -8.44
C ARG A 154 -5.38 -11.61 -7.34
N TRP A 155 -5.99 -12.20 -6.32
CA TRP A 155 -5.33 -12.56 -5.07
C TRP A 155 -5.64 -14.00 -4.65
N ALA A 156 -4.61 -14.75 -4.31
CA ALA A 156 -4.66 -16.03 -3.60
C ALA A 156 -3.49 -16.05 -2.63
N ALA A 157 -3.64 -16.45 -1.37
CA ALA A 157 -2.60 -16.36 -0.34
C ALA A 157 -1.28 -17.04 -0.76
N GLY A 158 -1.36 -18.22 -1.35
CA GLY A 158 -0.23 -18.89 -1.98
C GLY A 158 -0.11 -18.58 -3.47
N ASP A 159 0.90 -19.17 -4.11
CA ASP A 159 1.22 -18.99 -5.54
C ASP A 159 0.99 -20.26 -6.38
N GLY A 160 0.33 -21.27 -5.78
CA GLY A 160 0.06 -22.57 -6.42
C GLY A 160 -1.27 -22.65 -7.19
N ASP A 161 -2.28 -21.85 -6.80
CA ASP A 161 -3.59 -21.83 -7.47
C ASP A 161 -3.61 -20.88 -8.67
N ILE A 162 -3.11 -19.67 -8.44
CA ILE A 162 -2.82 -18.65 -9.45
C ILE A 162 -1.52 -17.93 -9.05
N ARG A 163 -0.83 -17.36 -10.02
CA ARG A 163 0.15 -16.31 -9.80
C ARG A 163 -0.60 -15.01 -9.56
N ARG A 164 -0.67 -14.61 -8.28
CA ARG A 164 -1.29 -13.33 -7.86
C ARG A 164 -0.78 -12.18 -8.71
N THR A 165 -1.67 -11.29 -9.11
CA THR A 165 -1.32 -10.34 -10.16
C THR A 165 -2.17 -9.08 -10.10
N SER A 166 -1.52 -7.92 -10.20
CA SER A 166 -2.16 -6.70 -10.67
C SER A 166 -2.45 -6.80 -12.17
N LEU A 167 -3.25 -5.86 -12.68
CA LEU A 167 -3.42 -5.60 -14.10
C LEU A 167 -3.16 -4.11 -14.33
N ASP A 168 -1.94 -3.77 -14.71
CA ASP A 168 -1.52 -2.42 -15.04
C ASP A 168 -2.00 -2.00 -16.45
N ASP A 169 -1.86 -0.70 -16.74
CA ASP A 169 -2.12 -0.07 -18.03
C ASP A 169 -3.58 -0.15 -18.53
N GLN A 170 -4.53 -0.58 -17.68
CA GLN A 170 -5.96 -0.43 -17.97
C GLN A 170 -6.32 1.06 -17.99
N THR A 171 -6.94 1.53 -19.07
CA THR A 171 -7.32 2.94 -19.22
C THR A 171 -8.66 3.08 -19.95
N ASP A 172 -9.39 4.16 -19.66
CA ASP A 172 -10.56 4.62 -20.42
C ASP A 172 -10.32 5.96 -21.13
N GLY A 173 -9.06 6.43 -21.18
CA GLY A 173 -8.65 7.72 -21.74
C GLY A 173 -8.85 8.92 -20.80
N LYS A 174 -9.40 8.70 -19.60
CA LYS A 174 -9.53 9.72 -18.53
C LYS A 174 -8.81 9.31 -17.25
N ALA A 175 -8.75 8.01 -16.99
CA ALA A 175 -8.03 7.43 -15.88
C ALA A 175 -7.26 6.18 -16.31
N THR A 176 -6.21 5.88 -15.54
CA THR A 176 -5.35 4.71 -15.72
C THR A 176 -5.18 3.96 -14.39
N ILE A 177 -5.10 2.63 -14.45
CA ILE A 177 -4.70 1.79 -13.32
C ILE A 177 -3.18 1.60 -13.33
N TRP A 178 -2.51 2.15 -12.33
CA TRP A 178 -1.07 1.98 -12.10
C TRP A 178 -0.83 0.91 -11.05
N THR A 179 -0.60 -0.34 -11.48
CA THR A 179 -0.42 -1.52 -10.60
C THR A 179 -1.61 -1.74 -9.65
N ASP A 180 -1.74 -0.95 -8.59
CA ASP A 180 -2.77 -1.04 -7.55
C ASP A 180 -3.61 0.26 -7.37
N THR A 181 -3.29 1.32 -8.13
CA THR A 181 -3.89 2.64 -7.94
C THR A 181 -4.67 3.07 -9.19
N PHE A 182 -5.96 3.35 -9.02
CA PHE A 182 -6.72 4.14 -10.00
C PHE A 182 -6.24 5.59 -9.92
N SER A 183 -5.90 6.21 -11.06
CA SER A 183 -5.47 7.60 -11.13
C SER A 183 -6.16 8.31 -12.29
N ILE A 184 -6.72 9.49 -12.04
CA ILE A 184 -7.10 10.44 -13.10
C ILE A 184 -5.84 10.87 -13.85
N ASP A 185 -5.86 10.82 -15.19
CA ASP A 185 -4.69 11.08 -16.02
C ASP A 185 -4.30 12.57 -16.03
N ASP A 186 -5.30 13.47 -16.03
CA ASP A 186 -5.12 14.92 -15.92
C ASP A 186 -5.97 15.48 -14.77
N ALA A 187 -5.42 15.44 -13.56
CA ALA A 187 -6.06 16.01 -12.37
C ALA A 187 -6.29 17.52 -12.46
N ALA A 188 -5.51 18.25 -13.29
CA ALA A 188 -5.62 19.70 -13.46
C ALA A 188 -6.86 20.11 -14.29
N SER A 189 -7.42 19.18 -15.08
CA SER A 189 -8.70 19.37 -15.77
C SER A 189 -9.90 19.60 -14.84
N GLY A 190 -9.76 19.30 -13.55
CA GLY A 190 -10.85 19.32 -12.56
C GLY A 190 -11.73 18.06 -12.59
N LEU A 191 -11.45 17.09 -13.46
CA LEU A 191 -12.12 15.79 -13.45
C LEU A 191 -11.84 15.06 -12.13
N ARG A 192 -12.89 14.47 -11.54
CA ARG A 192 -12.82 13.69 -10.30
C ARG A 192 -13.68 12.44 -10.40
N LEU A 193 -13.34 11.43 -9.61
CA LEU A 193 -14.21 10.29 -9.35
C LEU A 193 -15.11 10.62 -8.15
N ASN A 194 -16.40 10.85 -8.40
CA ASN A 194 -17.34 11.29 -7.35
C ASN A 194 -17.88 10.11 -6.53
N SER A 195 -18.07 8.97 -7.17
CA SER A 195 -18.60 7.78 -6.52
C SER A 195 -18.04 6.52 -7.16
N TYR A 196 -18.01 5.44 -6.38
CA TYR A 196 -17.55 4.15 -6.85
C TYR A 196 -18.32 2.97 -6.24
N GLN A 197 -18.19 1.82 -6.89
CA GLN A 197 -18.58 0.51 -6.39
C GLN A 197 -17.37 -0.42 -6.49
N LEU A 198 -17.27 -1.34 -5.55
CA LEU A 198 -16.35 -2.46 -5.63
C LEU A 198 -17.13 -3.74 -5.94
N ARG A 199 -16.59 -4.55 -6.84
CA ARG A 199 -17.06 -5.91 -7.08
C ARG A 199 -16.00 -6.90 -6.65
N LEU A 200 -16.44 -7.86 -5.85
CA LEU A 200 -15.65 -8.98 -5.37
C LEU A 200 -16.15 -10.24 -6.06
N THR A 201 -15.26 -10.94 -6.76
CA THR A 201 -15.52 -12.27 -7.29
C THR A 201 -14.70 -13.28 -6.52
N LEU A 202 -15.37 -14.23 -5.88
CA LEU A 202 -14.77 -15.32 -5.12
C LEU A 202 -14.72 -16.56 -6.00
N TYR A 203 -13.60 -17.29 -5.97
CA TYR A 203 -13.39 -18.49 -6.76
C TYR A 203 -13.01 -19.69 -5.88
N ARG A 204 -13.48 -20.87 -6.28
CA ARG A 204 -13.08 -22.16 -5.68
C ARG A 204 -12.98 -23.26 -6.75
N LYS A 205 -12.22 -24.30 -6.46
CA LYS A 205 -12.19 -25.51 -7.31
C LYS A 205 -13.59 -26.13 -7.40
N PRO A 206 -14.06 -26.51 -8.62
CA PRO A 206 -15.38 -27.10 -8.81
C PRO A 206 -15.62 -28.34 -7.95
N GLY A 207 -16.83 -28.50 -7.45
CA GLY A 207 -17.22 -29.67 -6.64
C GLY A 207 -16.66 -29.71 -5.22
N THR A 208 -15.95 -28.67 -4.77
CA THR A 208 -15.45 -28.55 -3.39
C THR A 208 -16.38 -27.69 -2.54
N SER A 209 -16.33 -27.87 -1.22
CA SER A 209 -16.95 -26.96 -0.23
C SER A 209 -16.00 -25.85 0.24
N LEU A 210 -14.77 -25.80 -0.28
CA LEU A 210 -13.79 -24.76 0.05
C LEU A 210 -14.33 -23.39 -0.33
N THR A 211 -14.05 -22.38 0.48
CA THR A 211 -14.42 -21.00 0.17
C THR A 211 -13.34 -20.04 0.64
N PRO A 212 -13.00 -19.01 -0.17
CA PRO A 212 -12.35 -17.85 0.40
C PRO A 212 -13.31 -17.18 1.39
N THR A 213 -12.77 -16.55 2.42
CA THR A 213 -13.52 -15.74 3.39
C THR A 213 -12.95 -14.34 3.38
N VAL A 214 -13.78 -13.34 3.06
CA VAL A 214 -13.37 -11.93 3.03
C VAL A 214 -13.98 -11.21 4.23
N TRP A 215 -13.14 -10.57 5.05
CA TRP A 215 -13.55 -9.87 6.27
C TRP A 215 -13.55 -8.35 6.13
N ARG A 216 -12.83 -7.82 5.15
CA ARG A 216 -12.81 -6.40 4.81
C ARG A 216 -12.65 -6.25 3.31
N LEU A 217 -13.43 -5.37 2.73
CA LEU A 217 -13.24 -4.85 1.38
C LEU A 217 -13.48 -3.35 1.44
N GLY A 218 -12.69 -2.56 0.75
CA GLY A 218 -12.91 -1.12 0.70
C GLY A 218 -11.84 -0.41 -0.10
N ALA A 219 -11.86 0.91 -0.04
CA ALA A 219 -10.86 1.73 -0.70
C ALA A 219 -10.54 2.99 0.11
N MET A 220 -9.31 3.46 -0.09
CA MET A 220 -8.94 4.84 0.21
C MET A 220 -9.07 5.64 -1.10
N ALA A 221 -9.85 6.72 -1.05
CA ALA A 221 -10.02 7.68 -2.12
C ALA A 221 -9.40 9.02 -1.69
N SER A 222 -8.67 9.69 -2.58
CA SER A 222 -7.98 10.94 -2.21
C SER A 222 -7.94 11.96 -3.33
N ASP A 223 -7.92 13.23 -2.95
CA ASP A 223 -7.59 14.36 -3.81
C ASP A 223 -6.51 15.23 -3.14
N ILE A 224 -5.27 14.76 -3.25
CA ILE A 224 -4.12 15.46 -2.68
C ILE A 224 -3.51 16.37 -3.76
N PRO A 225 -3.46 17.70 -3.55
CA PRO A 225 -2.91 18.60 -4.55
C PRO A 225 -1.41 18.39 -4.75
N ASP A 226 -0.92 18.82 -5.91
CA ASP A 226 0.51 18.89 -6.22
C ASP A 226 1.23 19.75 -5.19
N ARG A 227 2.22 19.18 -4.52
CA ARG A 227 3.07 19.86 -3.54
C ARG A 227 4.44 19.22 -3.51
N PHE A 228 5.46 20.07 -3.50
CA PHE A 228 6.88 19.67 -3.39
C PHE A 228 7.38 19.66 -1.94
N THR A 229 6.66 20.36 -1.06
CA THR A 229 6.96 20.45 0.36
C THR A 229 5.66 20.52 1.15
N VAL A 230 5.76 20.25 2.45
CA VAL A 230 4.70 20.47 3.44
C VAL A 230 5.29 21.24 4.63
N PRO A 231 4.48 22.00 5.38
CA PRO A 231 4.90 22.53 6.67
C PRO A 231 5.21 21.37 7.63
N ALA A 232 6.29 21.50 8.40
CA ALA A 232 6.57 20.53 9.45
C ALA A 232 5.56 20.70 10.60
N SER A 233 5.02 19.58 11.08
CA SER A 233 4.18 19.52 12.27
C SER A 233 5.00 19.76 13.54
N ALA A 234 4.39 20.41 14.53
CA ALA A 234 4.99 20.52 15.85
C ALA A 234 5.00 19.13 16.53
N PRO A 235 6.11 18.73 17.18
CA PRO A 235 6.17 17.44 17.87
C PRO A 235 5.30 17.43 19.13
N GLY A 236 4.56 16.34 19.34
CA GLY A 236 3.63 16.19 20.47
C GLY A 236 3.71 14.84 21.20
N LEU A 237 4.61 13.95 20.80
CA LEU A 237 4.76 12.62 21.39
C LEU A 237 6.24 12.25 21.58
N THR A 238 6.54 11.62 22.71
CA THR A 238 7.80 10.90 22.94
C THR A 238 7.46 9.46 23.31
N ARG A 239 7.71 8.54 22.39
CA ARG A 239 7.38 7.12 22.57
C ARG A 239 8.11 6.29 21.51
N GLU A 240 8.51 5.09 21.89
CA GLU A 240 9.00 4.08 20.95
C GLU A 240 8.29 2.76 21.20
N LEU A 241 7.82 2.12 20.12
CA LEU A 241 7.20 0.81 20.14
C LEU A 241 8.27 -0.26 19.90
N GLY A 242 8.18 -1.37 20.64
CA GLY A 242 9.10 -2.51 20.55
C GLY A 242 8.87 -3.38 19.31
N VAL A 243 8.89 -2.79 18.12
CA VAL A 243 8.73 -3.50 16.85
C VAL A 243 10.04 -4.24 16.51
N PRO A 244 9.99 -5.54 16.17
CA PRO A 244 11.18 -6.30 15.78
C PRO A 244 11.84 -5.69 14.54
N ARG A 245 13.12 -6.01 14.34
CA ARG A 245 13.98 -5.36 13.36
C ARG A 245 14.48 -6.39 12.36
N TYR A 246 14.10 -6.20 11.09
CA TYR A 246 14.57 -7.02 9.99
C TYR A 246 15.16 -6.14 8.89
N SER A 247 16.31 -6.56 8.39
CA SER A 247 16.99 -5.95 7.26
C SER A 247 16.71 -6.77 6.02
N GLN A 248 16.22 -6.10 4.98
CA GLN A 248 16.09 -6.72 3.66
C GLN A 248 17.47 -7.04 3.07
N ASN A 249 18.51 -6.25 3.37
CA ASN A 249 19.82 -6.39 2.73
C ASN A 249 20.56 -7.67 3.16
N THR A 250 20.14 -8.31 4.27
CA THR A 250 20.65 -9.64 4.64
C THR A 250 20.28 -10.72 3.62
N HIS A 251 19.31 -10.44 2.76
CA HIS A 251 18.79 -11.33 1.72
C HIS A 251 19.19 -10.93 0.30
N ILE A 252 20.17 -10.03 0.13
CA ILE A 252 20.67 -9.64 -1.19
C ILE A 252 21.06 -10.87 -2.00
N GLY A 253 20.52 -10.98 -3.22
CA GLY A 253 20.72 -12.13 -4.11
C GLY A 253 20.08 -13.45 -3.67
N GLN A 254 19.35 -13.50 -2.56
CA GLN A 254 18.57 -14.68 -2.15
C GLN A 254 17.20 -14.68 -2.83
N TYR A 255 16.80 -15.82 -3.41
CA TYR A 255 15.55 -15.95 -4.19
C TYR A 255 15.37 -14.86 -5.26
N PRO A 256 16.27 -14.78 -6.25
CA PRO A 256 16.26 -13.74 -7.26
C PRO A 256 14.97 -13.69 -8.10
N GLU A 257 14.21 -14.78 -8.15
CA GLU A 257 12.90 -14.83 -8.79
C GLU A 257 11.86 -13.88 -8.17
N TYR A 258 12.07 -13.45 -6.92
CA TYR A 258 11.23 -12.47 -6.25
C TYR A 258 11.93 -11.10 -6.25
N ASP A 259 12.07 -10.46 -7.41
CA ASP A 259 12.63 -9.10 -7.54
C ASP A 259 14.12 -8.97 -7.17
N ASN A 260 14.94 -9.89 -7.68
CA ASN A 260 16.39 -10.00 -7.44
C ASN A 260 16.82 -10.31 -5.99
N GLY A 261 15.87 -10.43 -5.07
CA GLY A 261 16.12 -10.74 -3.68
C GLY A 261 15.93 -9.54 -2.76
N GLY A 262 16.65 -9.54 -1.64
CA GLY A 262 16.56 -8.55 -0.58
C GLY A 262 16.68 -7.09 -1.02
N GLU A 263 17.30 -6.82 -2.17
CA GLU A 263 17.46 -5.49 -2.78
C GLU A 263 16.14 -4.71 -2.92
N ALA A 264 15.01 -5.40 -3.07
CA ALA A 264 13.70 -4.79 -3.30
C ALA A 264 12.60 -5.23 -2.31
N TRP A 265 12.97 -5.86 -1.19
CA TRP A 265 12.03 -6.43 -0.21
C TRP A 265 11.60 -5.49 0.92
N CYS A 266 11.71 -4.16 0.74
CA CYS A 266 11.37 -3.19 1.78
C CYS A 266 9.94 -3.34 2.34
N SER A 267 8.97 -3.56 1.45
CA SER A 267 7.55 -3.71 1.80
C SER A 267 7.25 -5.01 2.56
N PRO A 268 7.62 -6.22 2.08
CA PRO A 268 7.41 -7.45 2.84
C PRO A 268 8.19 -7.47 4.15
N THR A 269 9.42 -6.93 4.18
CA THR A 269 10.22 -6.84 5.41
C THR A 269 9.54 -5.95 6.45
N SER A 270 9.06 -4.76 6.04
CA SER A 270 8.29 -3.87 6.92
C SER A 270 6.98 -4.50 7.40
N SER A 271 6.30 -5.21 6.50
CA SER A 271 5.06 -5.91 6.83
C SER A 271 5.29 -6.98 7.88
N GLN A 272 6.33 -7.80 7.71
CA GLN A 272 6.69 -8.84 8.65
C GLN A 272 7.06 -8.27 10.03
N MET A 273 7.78 -7.15 10.09
CA MET A 273 8.09 -6.47 11.36
C MET A 273 6.82 -6.13 12.16
N ILE A 274 5.79 -5.56 11.52
CA ILE A 274 4.53 -5.22 12.22
C ILE A 274 3.68 -6.46 12.55
N ILE A 275 3.61 -7.44 11.65
CA ILE A 275 2.88 -8.69 11.90
C ILE A 275 3.41 -9.36 13.19
N GLU A 276 4.74 -9.40 13.35
CA GLU A 276 5.39 -9.95 14.54
C GLU A 276 5.28 -9.07 15.78
N TYR A 277 5.26 -7.74 15.63
CA TYR A 277 4.94 -6.84 16.74
C TYR A 277 3.59 -7.16 17.37
N TRP A 278 2.61 -7.57 16.55
CA TRP A 278 1.32 -8.05 17.03
C TRP A 278 1.32 -9.52 17.46
N GLY A 279 2.48 -10.19 17.51
CA GLY A 279 2.63 -11.57 17.99
C GLY A 279 2.18 -12.64 17.00
N ARG A 280 2.12 -12.35 15.70
CA ARG A 280 1.80 -13.33 14.65
C ARG A 280 3.08 -13.70 13.91
N ARG A 281 3.25 -14.97 13.57
CA ARG A 281 4.43 -15.51 12.86
C ARG A 281 4.01 -16.62 11.91
N PRO A 282 4.71 -16.81 10.78
CA PRO A 282 4.56 -18.02 9.99
C PRO A 282 4.98 -19.24 10.83
N GLY A 283 4.27 -20.36 10.68
CA GLY A 283 4.61 -21.61 11.35
C GLY A 283 5.82 -22.30 10.71
N ALA A 284 6.38 -23.31 11.39
CA ALA A 284 7.51 -24.07 10.85
C ALA A 284 7.21 -24.71 9.48
N ALA A 285 5.97 -25.16 9.26
CA ALA A 285 5.53 -25.72 7.97
C ALA A 285 5.50 -24.64 6.86
N ASP A 286 5.08 -23.42 7.19
CA ASP A 286 5.05 -22.29 6.24
C ASP A 286 6.46 -21.86 5.81
N LEU A 287 7.44 -22.08 6.67
CA LEU A 287 8.85 -21.75 6.45
C LEU A 287 9.68 -22.91 5.88
N ALA A 288 9.13 -24.12 5.79
CA ALA A 288 9.88 -25.32 5.40
C ALA A 288 10.44 -25.27 3.96
N TRP A 289 9.90 -24.39 3.11
CA TRP A 289 10.42 -24.16 1.76
C TRP A 289 11.66 -23.26 1.73
N VAL A 290 11.91 -22.51 2.81
CA VAL A 290 13.01 -21.56 2.89
C VAL A 290 14.32 -22.32 3.13
N ASN A 291 15.39 -21.93 2.45
CA ASN A 291 16.71 -22.50 2.62
C ASN A 291 17.16 -22.28 4.07
N PRO A 292 17.47 -23.35 4.83
CA PRO A 292 17.82 -23.24 6.25
C PRO A 292 19.11 -22.46 6.51
N ALA A 293 19.94 -22.20 5.48
CA ALA A 293 21.13 -21.36 5.58
C ALA A 293 20.80 -19.84 5.60
N PHE A 294 19.59 -19.45 5.20
CA PHE A 294 19.20 -18.04 5.18
C PHE A 294 18.68 -17.62 6.56
N ALA A 295 19.20 -16.49 7.05
CA ALA A 295 18.65 -15.84 8.24
C ALA A 295 17.21 -15.38 7.96
N ASP A 296 16.45 -15.09 9.01
CA ASP A 296 15.13 -14.45 8.90
C ASP A 296 14.19 -15.06 7.84
N PRO A 297 13.93 -16.39 7.89
CA PRO A 297 13.15 -17.08 6.85
C PRO A 297 11.74 -16.51 6.65
N GLN A 298 11.19 -15.85 7.67
CA GLN A 298 9.94 -15.11 7.61
C GLN A 298 9.95 -13.95 6.60
N VAL A 299 11.10 -13.34 6.33
CA VAL A 299 11.24 -12.26 5.34
C VAL A 299 11.19 -12.85 3.93
N CYS A 300 11.88 -13.97 3.68
CA CYS A 300 11.76 -14.72 2.42
C CYS A 300 10.31 -15.18 2.20
N HIS A 301 9.65 -15.67 3.25
CA HIS A 301 8.24 -16.03 3.24
C HIS A 301 7.36 -14.82 2.85
N ALA A 302 7.53 -13.68 3.51
CA ALA A 302 6.78 -12.47 3.19
C ALA A 302 7.00 -12.01 1.74
N ALA A 303 8.24 -12.06 1.23
CA ALA A 303 8.54 -11.69 -0.16
C ALA A 303 7.77 -12.56 -1.16
N ARG A 304 7.87 -13.89 -1.06
CA ARG A 304 7.13 -14.81 -1.93
C ARG A 304 5.61 -14.59 -1.88
N PHE A 305 5.07 -14.36 -0.68
CA PHE A 305 3.62 -14.27 -0.47
C PHE A 305 3.04 -12.88 -0.79
N THR A 306 3.88 -11.88 -1.08
CA THR A 306 3.48 -10.54 -1.51
C THR A 306 3.87 -10.23 -2.96
N PHE A 307 4.71 -11.05 -3.59
CA PHE A 307 5.20 -10.84 -4.95
C PHE A 307 4.07 -10.79 -5.98
N ASP A 308 3.95 -9.65 -6.65
CA ASP A 308 3.01 -9.43 -7.74
C ASP A 308 3.68 -9.79 -9.07
N TYR A 309 3.17 -10.81 -9.75
CA TYR A 309 3.80 -11.37 -10.95
C TYR A 309 3.69 -10.46 -12.18
N GLN A 310 2.71 -9.55 -12.24
CA GLN A 310 2.64 -8.55 -13.31
C GLN A 310 3.62 -7.41 -13.05
N TYR A 311 3.61 -6.87 -11.82
CA TYR A 311 4.55 -5.83 -11.41
C TYR A 311 6.00 -6.32 -11.35
N SER A 312 6.20 -7.63 -11.19
CA SER A 312 7.49 -8.28 -10.94
C SER A 312 8.19 -7.74 -9.69
N GLY A 313 7.41 -7.45 -8.64
CA GLY A 313 7.94 -6.87 -7.41
C GLY A 313 7.06 -7.11 -6.18
N CYS A 314 7.62 -6.85 -5.00
CA CYS A 314 6.92 -7.04 -3.72
C CYS A 314 6.25 -5.76 -3.19
N GLY A 315 6.28 -4.68 -3.98
CA GLY A 315 5.84 -3.33 -3.59
C GLY A 315 4.35 -3.04 -3.72
N ASN A 316 3.53 -3.98 -4.21
CA ASN A 316 2.08 -3.78 -4.38
C ASN A 316 1.40 -3.60 -3.01
N TRP A 317 0.73 -2.46 -2.82
CA TRP A 317 0.23 -2.01 -1.52
C TRP A 317 -0.92 -2.89 -0.99
N PRO A 318 -2.02 -3.11 -1.74
CA PRO A 318 -3.07 -4.05 -1.33
C PRO A 318 -2.56 -5.46 -1.08
N PHE A 319 -1.52 -5.91 -1.80
CA PHE A 319 -1.00 -7.27 -1.65
C PHE A 319 -0.28 -7.46 -0.31
N ASN A 320 0.49 -6.47 0.14
CA ASN A 320 1.09 -6.49 1.47
C ASN A 320 0.03 -6.44 2.58
N ALA A 321 -1.00 -5.59 2.42
CA ALA A 321 -2.12 -5.53 3.36
C ALA A 321 -2.91 -6.86 3.41
N ALA A 322 -3.16 -7.49 2.26
CA ALA A 322 -3.84 -8.77 2.18
C ALA A 322 -2.99 -9.92 2.76
N TYR A 323 -1.67 -9.89 2.57
CA TYR A 323 -0.73 -10.81 3.22
C TYR A 323 -0.77 -10.67 4.75
N ALA A 324 -0.68 -9.46 5.28
CA ALA A 324 -0.78 -9.22 6.73
C ALA A 324 -2.11 -9.72 7.30
N ALA A 325 -3.21 -9.53 6.57
CA ALA A 325 -4.53 -10.00 6.97
C ALA A 325 -4.74 -11.52 6.84
N SER A 326 -3.82 -12.26 6.21
CA SER A 326 -3.87 -13.74 6.17
C SER A 326 -3.54 -14.37 7.52
N TYR A 327 -2.86 -13.63 8.40
CA TYR A 327 -2.52 -14.06 9.74
C TYR A 327 -3.73 -14.03 10.70
N PRO A 328 -3.77 -14.92 11.70
CA PRO A 328 -4.89 -15.00 12.63
C PRO A 328 -5.19 -13.68 13.33
N ASP A 329 -6.47 -13.30 13.33
CA ASP A 329 -6.98 -12.09 13.99
C ASP A 329 -6.20 -10.81 13.61
N MET A 330 -5.71 -10.69 12.38
CA MET A 330 -5.09 -9.46 11.85
C MET A 330 -6.04 -8.72 10.91
N SER A 331 -6.04 -7.39 11.01
CA SER A 331 -6.70 -6.46 10.10
C SER A 331 -5.66 -5.52 9.50
N ALA A 332 -5.91 -5.10 8.26
CA ALA A 332 -4.98 -4.26 7.51
C ALA A 332 -5.72 -3.32 6.56
N VAL A 333 -5.19 -2.12 6.35
CA VAL A 333 -5.64 -1.19 5.30
C VAL A 333 -4.46 -0.49 4.67
N VAL A 334 -4.66 -0.08 3.42
CA VAL A 334 -3.86 0.97 2.78
C VAL A 334 -4.62 2.27 2.95
N THR A 335 -3.94 3.32 3.43
CA THR A 335 -4.55 4.64 3.61
C THR A 335 -3.55 5.77 3.35
N ARG A 336 -3.99 7.01 3.46
CA ARG A 336 -3.14 8.20 3.45
C ARG A 336 -3.31 8.97 4.75
N LEU A 337 -2.20 9.40 5.33
CA LEU A 337 -2.18 10.34 6.45
C LEU A 337 -1.69 11.70 5.96
N SER A 338 -2.10 12.76 6.65
CA SER A 338 -1.89 14.14 6.22
C SER A 338 -0.79 14.87 6.99
N SER A 339 -0.31 14.30 8.09
CA SER A 339 0.71 14.89 8.96
C SER A 339 1.40 13.83 9.82
N LEU A 340 2.56 14.17 10.41
CA LEU A 340 3.13 13.37 11.51
C LEU A 340 2.29 13.47 12.80
N THR A 341 1.45 14.50 12.98
CA THR A 341 0.48 14.57 14.09
C THR A 341 -0.53 13.42 14.01
N ASP A 342 -1.00 13.10 12.80
CA ASP A 342 -1.87 11.94 12.55
C ASP A 342 -1.14 10.65 12.95
N LEU A 343 0.13 10.54 12.56
CA LEU A 343 0.95 9.38 12.87
C LEU A 343 1.26 9.26 14.38
N GLU A 344 1.48 10.37 15.07
CA GLU A 344 1.61 10.40 16.54
C GLU A 344 0.34 9.89 17.22
N THR A 345 -0.85 10.19 16.69
CA THR A 345 -2.12 9.67 17.22
C THR A 345 -2.15 8.13 17.18
N LEU A 346 -1.67 7.53 16.09
CA LEU A 346 -1.59 6.08 15.93
C LEU A 346 -0.52 5.46 16.85
N ILE A 347 0.69 6.04 16.89
CA ILE A 347 1.78 5.56 17.76
C ILE A 347 1.39 5.68 19.24
N ARG A 348 0.65 6.73 19.63
CA ARG A 348 0.09 6.87 20.98
C ARG A 348 -0.90 5.77 21.31
N ALA A 349 -1.64 5.25 20.33
CA ALA A 349 -2.49 4.07 20.49
C ALA A 349 -1.74 2.73 20.36
N GLY A 350 -0.41 2.77 20.13
CA GLY A 350 0.42 1.58 19.97
C GLY A 350 0.35 0.94 18.58
N ILE A 351 -0.09 1.68 17.56
CA ILE A 351 -0.20 1.24 16.17
C ILE A 351 1.01 1.79 15.37
N PRO A 352 2.02 0.97 15.03
CA PRO A 352 3.06 1.37 14.09
C PRO A 352 2.48 1.51 12.68
N ALA A 353 3.15 2.28 11.82
CA ALA A 353 2.73 2.46 10.42
C ALA A 353 3.90 2.23 9.47
N ILE A 354 3.60 1.68 8.29
CA ILE A 354 4.57 1.50 7.21
C ILE A 354 4.36 2.63 6.22
N THR A 355 5.28 3.57 6.16
CA THR A 355 5.18 4.76 5.30
C THR A 355 5.93 4.55 4.00
N SER A 356 5.35 4.99 2.89
CA SER A 356 6.03 5.04 1.60
C SER A 356 6.89 6.29 1.48
N GLN A 357 8.15 6.12 1.11
CA GLN A 357 9.15 7.17 0.99
C GLN A 357 9.75 7.25 -0.41
N SER A 358 10.07 8.46 -0.85
CA SER A 358 10.81 8.71 -2.09
C SER A 358 11.66 9.97 -1.96
N PHE A 359 12.98 9.83 -2.11
CA PHE A 359 13.94 10.89 -1.79
C PHE A 359 15.28 10.73 -2.52
N LEU A 360 15.96 11.85 -2.77
CA LEU A 360 17.38 11.87 -3.10
C LEU A 360 18.20 11.69 -1.82
N LYS A 361 19.44 11.22 -1.97
CA LYS A 361 20.31 10.91 -0.83
C LYS A 361 20.52 12.10 0.12
N GLU A 362 20.48 13.31 -0.42
CA GLU A 362 20.71 14.56 0.29
C GLU A 362 19.46 15.05 1.04
N GLU A 363 18.27 14.48 0.77
CA GLU A 363 17.00 14.94 1.33
C GLU A 363 16.64 14.29 2.67
N LEU A 364 17.29 13.18 3.03
CA LEU A 364 17.08 12.47 4.30
C LEU A 364 18.42 12.22 5.00
N THR A 365 18.77 13.12 5.93
CA THR A 365 20.02 13.05 6.69
C THR A 365 20.12 11.72 7.42
N GLY A 366 21.26 11.04 7.29
CA GLY A 366 21.54 9.77 7.96
C GLY A 366 21.02 8.53 7.24
N ALA A 367 20.28 8.67 6.13
CA ALA A 367 19.86 7.52 5.32
C ALA A 367 21.05 6.86 4.60
N GLY A 368 21.93 7.68 4.01
CA GLY A 368 23.13 7.21 3.30
C GLY A 368 22.89 6.75 1.86
N TYR A 369 21.64 6.70 1.41
CA TYR A 369 21.20 6.32 0.06
C TYR A 369 20.03 7.21 -0.39
N GLY A 370 19.67 7.15 -1.67
CA GLY A 370 18.43 7.73 -2.21
C GLY A 370 17.58 6.65 -2.88
N THR A 371 16.30 6.92 -3.08
CA THR A 371 15.34 5.94 -3.62
C THR A 371 14.19 6.60 -4.39
N SER A 372 13.70 5.92 -5.43
CA SER A 372 12.44 6.27 -6.12
C SER A 372 11.20 5.78 -5.35
N GLY A 373 11.34 4.79 -4.48
CA GLY A 373 10.28 4.23 -3.64
C GLY A 373 10.87 3.28 -2.59
N HIS A 374 10.48 3.45 -1.32
CA HIS A 374 10.95 2.62 -0.21
C HIS A 374 9.92 2.59 0.91
N LEU A 375 9.69 1.42 1.51
CA LEU A 375 8.76 1.26 2.62
C LEU A 375 9.55 1.18 3.93
N MET A 376 9.18 2.03 4.88
CA MET A 376 9.85 2.13 6.18
C MET A 376 8.82 2.11 7.30
N THR A 377 9.13 1.45 8.41
CA THR A 377 8.20 1.34 9.54
C THR A 377 8.46 2.43 10.57
N VAL A 378 7.53 3.36 10.78
CA VAL A 378 7.60 4.31 11.89
C VAL A 378 7.15 3.62 13.17
N ILE A 379 8.03 3.65 14.18
CA ILE A 379 7.83 2.97 15.45
C ILE A 379 7.77 3.95 16.63
N GLY A 380 8.05 5.23 16.41
CA GLY A 380 8.14 6.17 17.50
C GLY A 380 8.64 7.56 17.14
N PHE A 381 8.79 8.36 18.18
CA PHE A 381 9.32 9.71 18.15
C PHE A 381 10.21 9.96 19.36
N THR A 382 11.34 10.65 19.15
CA THR A 382 12.27 11.03 20.22
C THR A 382 11.72 12.20 21.05
N ALA A 383 12.41 12.56 22.14
CA ALA A 383 12.08 13.75 22.94
C ALA A 383 12.15 15.05 22.14
N GLY A 384 13.08 15.14 21.17
CA GLY A 384 13.19 16.28 20.25
C GLY A 384 12.16 16.27 19.12
N GLY A 385 11.32 15.23 19.04
CA GLY A 385 10.34 15.10 17.96
C GLY A 385 10.89 14.47 16.69
N ASP A 386 12.07 13.88 16.68
CA ASP A 386 12.58 13.18 15.50
C ASP A 386 11.92 11.81 15.34
N VAL A 387 11.76 11.37 14.09
CA VAL A 387 11.07 10.12 13.75
C VAL A 387 11.98 8.95 14.05
N ILE A 388 11.51 8.00 14.86
CA ILE A 388 12.17 6.71 15.06
C ILE A 388 11.54 5.72 14.09
N ALA A 389 12.34 5.22 13.15
CA ALA A 389 11.89 4.29 12.12
C ALA A 389 12.78 3.05 12.04
N ASN A 390 12.18 1.90 11.79
CA ASN A 390 12.86 0.72 11.30
C ASN A 390 12.99 0.83 9.78
N ASP A 391 14.22 1.11 9.31
CA ASP A 391 14.61 1.17 7.90
C ASP A 391 15.15 -0.19 7.44
N PRO A 392 14.39 -0.96 6.65
CA PRO A 392 14.82 -2.29 6.23
C PRO A 392 16.04 -2.26 5.30
N ALA A 393 16.33 -1.14 4.61
CA ALA A 393 17.52 -0.96 3.77
C ALA A 393 18.77 -0.64 4.62
N SER A 394 19.08 -1.56 5.53
CA SER A 394 20.19 -1.46 6.47
C SER A 394 21.09 -2.69 6.36
N PRO A 395 22.40 -2.61 6.63
CA PRO A 395 23.33 -3.73 6.41
C PRO A 395 23.08 -4.96 7.31
N SER A 396 22.34 -4.81 8.41
CA SER A 396 22.00 -5.88 9.34
C SER A 396 20.78 -5.51 10.18
N ASN A 397 20.16 -6.48 10.85
CA ASN A 397 19.01 -6.26 11.75
C ASN A 397 19.32 -5.24 12.87
N ALA A 398 20.55 -5.22 13.38
CA ALA A 398 20.97 -4.28 14.41
C ALA A 398 20.96 -2.81 13.92
N ALA A 399 21.26 -2.60 12.63
CA ALA A 399 21.34 -1.27 12.00
C ALA A 399 19.99 -0.73 11.49
N VAL A 400 18.91 -1.52 11.58
CA VAL A 400 17.58 -1.18 11.05
C VAL A 400 16.96 0.02 11.77
N ARG A 401 17.09 0.12 13.09
CA ARG A 401 16.52 1.24 13.84
C ARG A 401 17.33 2.51 13.57
N ARG A 402 16.67 3.53 13.05
CA ARG A 402 17.24 4.85 12.77
C ARG A 402 16.37 5.97 13.32
N VAL A 403 17.00 7.13 13.49
CA VAL A 403 16.34 8.37 13.90
C VAL A 403 16.53 9.38 12.78
N TYR A 404 15.42 9.92 12.27
CA TYR A 404 15.40 10.85 11.16
C TYR A 404 14.81 12.18 11.58
N LYS A 405 15.38 13.26 11.04
CA LYS A 405 14.88 14.61 11.33
C LYS A 405 13.43 14.74 10.88
N ARG A 406 12.60 15.25 11.78
CA ARG A 406 11.15 15.39 11.58
C ARG A 406 10.76 16.04 10.26
N ALA A 407 11.30 17.23 10.01
CA ALA A 407 10.95 18.04 8.85
C ALA A 407 11.40 17.42 7.52
N GLU A 408 12.52 16.69 7.53
CA GLU A 408 13.00 15.97 6.34
C GLU A 408 12.06 14.80 6.03
N TRP A 409 11.77 13.97 7.04
CA TRP A 409 10.85 12.84 6.91
C TRP A 409 9.46 13.25 6.45
N GLU A 410 8.86 14.24 7.10
CA GLU A 410 7.50 14.70 6.80
C GLU A 410 7.41 15.25 5.38
N LYS A 411 8.44 15.96 4.92
CA LYS A 411 8.53 16.46 3.54
C LYS A 411 8.57 15.31 2.54
N ILE A 412 9.47 14.34 2.71
CA ILE A 412 9.66 13.27 1.73
C ILE A 412 8.46 12.30 1.68
N TRP A 413 7.74 12.16 2.79
CA TRP A 413 6.55 11.32 2.91
C TRP A 413 5.29 12.00 2.37
N LEU A 414 5.07 13.28 2.68
CA LEU A 414 3.78 13.91 2.40
C LEU A 414 3.73 14.66 1.07
N ARG A 415 4.88 14.96 0.43
CA ARG A 415 4.89 15.58 -0.90
C ARG A 415 4.32 14.64 -1.96
N THR A 416 3.58 15.21 -2.92
CA THR A 416 3.02 14.49 -4.07
C THR A 416 3.86 14.66 -5.34
N LYS A 417 4.77 15.63 -5.36
CA LYS A 417 5.76 15.85 -6.43
C LYS A 417 7.15 16.02 -5.85
N ARG A 418 8.17 15.62 -6.61
CA ARG A 418 9.58 15.85 -6.30
C ARG A 418 10.41 15.98 -7.57
N TYR A 419 11.60 16.55 -7.44
CA TYR A 419 12.61 16.46 -8.49
C TYR A 419 13.42 15.17 -8.30
N ASN A 420 13.64 14.42 -9.38
CA ASN A 420 14.58 13.31 -9.38
C ASN A 420 16.03 13.82 -9.59
N ALA A 421 17.00 12.91 -9.62
CA ALA A 421 18.42 13.26 -9.78
C ALA A 421 18.73 14.00 -11.11
N SER A 422 17.88 13.85 -12.13
CA SER A 422 18.02 14.56 -13.41
C SER A 422 17.24 15.89 -13.44
N GLY A 423 16.72 16.36 -12.32
CA GLY A 423 15.93 17.61 -12.24
C GLY A 423 14.52 17.51 -12.84
N LYS A 424 14.02 16.30 -13.15
CA LYS A 424 12.67 16.10 -13.68
C LYS A 424 11.65 15.96 -12.55
N VAL A 425 10.49 16.59 -12.71
CA VAL A 425 9.35 16.39 -11.81
C VAL A 425 8.81 14.98 -11.94
N VAL A 426 8.77 14.26 -10.82
CA VAL A 426 8.21 12.91 -10.68
C VAL A 426 7.27 12.87 -9.48
N SER A 427 6.46 11.82 -9.37
CA SER A 427 5.53 11.64 -8.25
C SER A 427 6.28 11.41 -6.92
N GLY A 428 5.74 11.99 -5.86
CA GLY A 428 6.02 11.63 -4.47
C GLY A 428 4.95 10.69 -3.92
N THR A 429 5.06 10.32 -2.66
CA THR A 429 4.20 9.28 -2.07
C THR A 429 2.89 9.83 -1.52
N GLY A 430 2.82 11.13 -1.23
CA GLY A 430 1.59 11.81 -0.83
C GLY A 430 0.93 11.25 0.43
N GLY A 431 1.72 10.71 1.36
CA GLY A 431 1.25 10.24 2.65
C GLY A 431 0.72 8.81 2.69
N VAL A 432 0.86 8.01 1.62
CA VAL A 432 0.42 6.61 1.63
C VAL A 432 1.16 5.83 2.72
N CYS A 433 0.39 5.01 3.43
CA CYS A 433 0.91 4.09 4.43
C CYS A 433 0.04 2.84 4.58
N TYR A 434 0.62 1.83 5.23
CA TYR A 434 -0.12 0.67 5.73
C TYR A 434 -0.33 0.80 7.22
N LEU A 435 -1.53 0.44 7.66
CA LEU A 435 -1.86 0.27 9.07
C LEU A 435 -2.28 -1.17 9.28
N TYR A 436 -1.61 -1.88 10.19
CA TYR A 436 -1.98 -3.24 10.62
C TYR A 436 -2.26 -3.25 12.11
N TRP A 437 -3.31 -3.96 12.52
CA TRP A 437 -3.73 -4.07 13.90
C TRP A 437 -4.49 -5.39 14.15
N PRO A 438 -4.67 -5.81 15.41
CA PRO A 438 -5.48 -6.98 15.72
C PRO A 438 -6.95 -6.75 15.36
N ALA A 439 -7.67 -7.75 14.87
CA ALA A 439 -9.09 -7.69 14.49
C ALA A 439 -10.01 -7.25 15.64
N ARG A 440 -9.54 -7.32 16.89
CA ARG A 440 -10.19 -6.80 18.09
C ARG A 440 -9.31 -5.71 18.72
N PRO A 441 -9.28 -4.50 18.14
CA PRO A 441 -8.50 -3.39 18.69
C PRO A 441 -9.03 -2.97 20.08
N THR A 442 -8.16 -2.40 20.91
CA THR A 442 -8.57 -1.76 22.18
C THR A 442 -9.43 -0.51 21.93
N ALA A 443 -10.07 0.04 22.98
CA ALA A 443 -10.85 1.28 22.83
C ALA A 443 -10.01 2.45 22.31
N ALA A 444 -8.77 2.60 22.81
CA ALA A 444 -7.85 3.65 22.35
C ALA A 444 -7.45 3.46 20.88
N GLN A 445 -7.20 2.22 20.46
CA GLN A 445 -6.88 1.90 19.06
C GLN A 445 -8.07 2.16 18.13
N ARG A 446 -9.29 1.76 18.53
CA ARG A 446 -10.51 2.08 17.77
C ARG A 446 -10.70 3.58 17.61
N LEU A 447 -10.52 4.35 18.68
CA LEU A 447 -10.66 5.80 18.62
C LEU A 447 -9.62 6.43 17.69
N ALA A 448 -8.36 5.98 17.75
CA ALA A 448 -7.31 6.45 16.86
C ALA A 448 -7.61 6.13 15.38
N LEU A 449 -8.01 4.89 15.07
CA LEU A 449 -8.37 4.47 13.71
C LEU A 449 -9.62 5.20 13.19
N ALA A 450 -10.65 5.37 14.03
CA ALA A 450 -11.88 6.08 13.67
C ALA A 450 -11.62 7.55 13.32
N GLY A 451 -10.58 8.17 13.88
CA GLY A 451 -10.12 9.52 13.50
C GLY A 451 -9.74 9.64 12.02
N PHE A 452 -9.49 8.52 11.34
CA PHE A 452 -9.16 8.44 9.91
C PHE A 452 -10.25 7.74 9.09
N GLY A 453 -11.45 7.54 9.63
CA GLY A 453 -12.54 6.82 8.95
C GLY A 453 -12.31 5.30 8.86
N ILE A 454 -11.44 4.75 9.70
CA ILE A 454 -11.14 3.31 9.73
C ILE A 454 -11.88 2.69 10.92
N HIS A 455 -12.90 1.88 10.63
CA HIS A 455 -13.72 1.19 11.62
C HIS A 455 -13.43 -0.31 11.69
#